data_AF-A0A0P8WQL3-F1
#
_entry.id   AF-A0A0P8WQL3-F1
#
_cell.length_a   1.000
_cell.length_b   1.000
_cell.length_c   1.000
_cell.angle_alpha   90.00
_cell.angle_beta   90.00
_cell.angle_gamma   90.00
#
_symmetry.space_group_name_H-M   'P 1'
#
loop_
_entity.id
_entity.type
_entity.pdbx_description
1 polymer ?
#
loop_
_entity_poly.entity_id
_entity_poly.type
_entity_poly.pdbx_seq_one_letter_code
_entity_poly.pdbx_strand_id
1 'polypeptide(L)' 'MQLITVITTNDVALIALIKSVLEGEGIDYFIKGESLLTLGSILIPAEIQVDKEDYEEVKELLKGFM' A
#
# COMPACT_ATOMS: atom_id res chain seq x y z
N MET A 1 8.09 15.67 0.61
CA MET A 1 7.31 14.43 0.46
C MET A 1 6.00 14.56 1.20
N GLN A 2 4.90 14.50 0.46
CA GLN A 2 3.55 14.42 1.02
C GLN A 2 3.02 13.03 0.70
N LEU A 3 2.84 12.19 1.72
CA LEU A 3 2.34 10.84 1.53
C LEU A 3 0.81 10.84 1.40
N ILE A 4 0.29 10.12 0.40
CA ILE A 4 -1.15 9.95 0.17
C ILE A 4 -1.48 8.46 0.18
N THR A 5 -2.53 8.09 0.92
CA THR A 5 -3.05 6.72 0.96
C THR A 5 -3.68 6.36 -0.39
N VAL A 6 -3.17 5.30 -1.03
CA VAL A 6 -3.71 4.73 -2.28
C VAL A 6 -4.69 3.58 -2.02
N ILE A 7 -4.45 2.81 -0.96
CA ILE A 7 -5.33 1.70 -0.56
C ILE A 7 -5.33 1.54 0.96
N THR A 8 -6.48 1.14 1.49
CA THR A 8 -6.65 0.73 2.88
C THR A 8 -7.15 -0.71 2.91
N THR A 9 -6.44 -1.63 3.57
CA THR A 9 -6.80 -3.05 3.60
C THR A 9 -6.29 -3.78 4.84
N ASN A 10 -6.96 -4.86 5.21
CA ASN A 10 -6.51 -5.85 6.21
C ASN A 10 -5.95 -7.13 5.56
N ASP A 11 -6.00 -7.23 4.24
CA ASP A 11 -5.59 -8.42 3.51
C ASP A 11 -4.06 -8.43 3.36
N VAL A 12 -3.42 -9.32 4.12
CA VAL A 12 -1.97 -9.49 4.14
C VAL A 12 -1.42 -9.96 2.79
N ALA A 13 -2.19 -10.79 2.05
CA ALA A 13 -1.78 -11.26 0.74
C ALA A 13 -1.82 -10.12 -0.29
N LEU A 14 -2.87 -9.29 -0.24
CA LEU A 14 -2.97 -8.10 -1.08
C LEU A 14 -1.85 -7.10 -0.77
N ILE A 15 -1.53 -6.88 0.51
CA ILE A 15 -0.41 -6.01 0.91
C ILE A 15 0.90 -6.52 0.31
N ALA A 16 1.20 -7.81 0.45
CA ALA A 16 2.42 -8.41 -0.10
C ALA A 16 2.49 -8.29 -1.63
N LEU A 17 1.36 -8.49 -2.32
CA LEU A 17 1.27 -8.33 -3.77
C LEU A 17 1.56 -6.89 -4.19
N ILE A 18 0.93 -5.91 -3.54
CA ILE A 18 1.12 -4.49 -3.84
C ILE A 18 2.58 -4.07 -3.61
N LYS A 19 3.21 -4.52 -2.51
CA LYS A 19 4.63 -4.27 -2.25
C LYS A 19 5.49 -4.75 -3.41
N SER A 20 5.29 -6.00 -3.84
CA SER A 20 6.06 -6.57 -4.95
C SER A 20 5.91 -5.77 -6.25
N VAL A 21 4.74 -5.20 -6.51
CA VAL A 21 4.53 -4.39 -7.73
C VAL A 21 5.21 -3.03 -7.59
N LEU A 22 5.03 -2.33 -6.46
CA LEU A 22 5.67 -1.02 -6.23
C LEU A 22 7.20 -1.12 -6.24
N GLU A 23 7.75 -2.18 -5.64
CA GLU A 23 9.19 -2.47 -5.68
C GLU A 23 9.68 -2.75 -7.10
N GLY A 24 8.87 -3.44 -7.92
CA GLY A 24 9.18 -3.74 -9.32
C GLY A 24 9.27 -2.49 -10.20
N GLU A 25 8.43 -1.49 -9.93
CA GLU A 25 8.42 -0.20 -10.63
C GLU A 25 9.36 0.84 -10.02
N GLY A 26 10.02 0.53 -8.89
CA GLY A 26 10.91 1.45 -8.19
C GLY A 26 10.20 2.61 -7.51
N ILE A 27 8.94 2.42 -7.11
CA ILE A 27 8.10 3.43 -6.46
C ILE A 27 8.31 3.36 -4.95
N ASP A 28 8.68 4.48 -4.34
CA ASP A 28 8.81 4.60 -2.88
C ASP A 28 7.44 4.55 -2.21
N TYR A 29 7.32 3.74 -1.15
CA TYR A 29 6.06 3.55 -0.45
C TYR A 29 6.25 3.43 1.07
N PHE A 30 5.19 3.72 1.80
CA PHE A 30 5.10 3.56 3.24
C PHE A 30 3.81 2.84 3.61
N ILE A 31 3.88 1.84 4.49
CA ILE A 31 2.70 1.10 4.94
C ILE A 31 2.45 1.40 6.41
N LYS A 32 1.47 2.26 6.66
CA LYS A 32 1.05 2.61 8.01
C LYS A 32 0.19 1.48 8.56
N GLY A 33 0.54 0.95 9.74
CA GLY A 33 -0.23 -0.10 10.42
C GLY A 33 0.13 -1.54 10.04
N GLU A 34 1.08 -1.76 9.11
CA GLU A 34 1.55 -3.11 8.71
C GLU A 34 1.98 -3.95 9.91
N SER A 35 2.76 -3.38 10.83
CA SER A 35 3.25 -4.10 12.01
C SER A 35 2.11 -4.55 12.94
N LEU A 36 0.98 -3.84 12.99
CA LEU A 36 -0.17 -4.23 13.79
C LEU A 36 -0.88 -5.44 13.18
N LEU A 37 -0.97 -5.51 11.85
CA LEU A 37 -1.47 -6.68 11.14
C LEU A 37 -0.59 -7.91 11.39
N THR A 38 0.74 -7.74 11.39
CA THR A 38 1.67 -8.86 11.68
C THR A 38 1.53 -9.40 13.11
N LEU A 39 1.01 -8.59 14.04
CA LEU A 39 0.72 -9.00 15.42
C LEU A 39 -0.70 -9.60 15.59
N GLY A 40 -1.43 -9.79 14.49
CA GLY A 40 -2.79 -10.34 14.50
C GLY A 40 -3.89 -9.33 14.81
N SER A 41 -3.58 -8.04 14.89
CA SER A 41 -4.57 -6.99 15.15
C SER A 41 -5.27 -6.55 13.86
N ILE A 42 -6.38 -7.22 13.53
CA ILE A 42 -7.28 -6.89 12.40
C ILE A 42 -8.17 -5.64 12.62
N LEU A 43 -8.07 -5.00 13.79
CA LEU A 43 -8.89 -3.83 14.14
C LEU A 43 -8.43 -2.54 13.44
N ILE A 44 -7.18 -2.48 12.98
CA ILE A 44 -6.60 -1.30 12.34
C ILE A 44 -6.09 -1.72 10.97
N PRO A 45 -6.73 -1.30 9.87
CA PRO A 45 -6.25 -1.63 8.53
C PRO A 45 -4.93 -0.96 8.22
N ALA A 46 -4.14 -1.62 7.39
CA ALA A 46 -2.96 -1.00 6.82
C ALA A 46 -3.37 0.02 5.77
N GLU A 47 -2.67 1.16 5.77
CA GLU A 47 -2.77 2.18 4.74
C GLU A 47 -1.47 2.15 3.94
N ILE A 48 -1.55 1.80 2.66
CA ILE A 48 -0.40 1.90 1.75
C ILE A 48 -0.39 3.32 1.20
N GLN A 49 0.73 4.01 1.39
CA GLN A 49 0.90 5.41 1.05
C GLN A 49 2.11 5.57 0.12
N VAL A 50 1.97 6.46 -0.85
CA VAL A 50 3.04 6.81 -1.82
C VAL A 50 3.20 8.32 -1.84
N ASP A 51 4.26 8.84 -2.46
CA ASP A 51 4.34 10.28 -2.66
C ASP A 51 3.17 10.76 -3.53
N LYS A 52 2.67 11.95 -3.23
CA LYS A 52 1.59 12.60 -3.98
C LYS A 52 1.88 12.66 -5.48
N GLU A 53 3.15 12.79 -5.86
CA GLU A 53 3.56 12.84 -7.27
C GLU A 53 3.30 11.51 -8.00
N ASP A 54 3.42 10.39 -7.30
CA ASP A 54 3.23 9.03 -7.86
C ASP A 54 1.79 8.52 -7.71
N TYR A 55 0.93 9.25 -6.99
CA TYR A 55 -0.41 8.79 -6.60
C TYR A 55 -1.27 8.34 -7.78
N GLU A 56 -1.35 9.12 -8.86
CA GLU A 56 -2.20 8.77 -10.01
C GLU A 56 -1.63 7.59 -10.80
N GLU A 57 -0.31 7.50 -10.94
CA GLU A 57 0.35 6.36 -11.59
C GLU A 57 0.11 5.07 -10.83
N VAL A 58 0.35 5.08 -9.52
CA VAL A 58 0.13 3.93 -8.64
C VAL A 58 -1.35 3.52 -8.66
N LYS A 59 -2.26 4.48 -8.63
CA LYS A 59 -3.69 4.19 -8.68
C LYS A 59 -4.10 3.51 -9.98
N GLU A 60 -3.56 3.93 -11.13
CA GLU A 60 -3.83 3.25 -12.40
C GLU A 60 -3.22 1.85 -12.43
N LEU A 61 -2.00 1.69 -11.95
CA LEU A 61 -1.32 0.40 -11.86
C LEU A 61 -2.07 -0.59 -10.93
N LEU A 62 -2.66 -0.08 -9.85
CA LEU A 62 -3.41 -0.90 -8.89
C LEU A 62 -4.83 -1.28 -9.34
N LYS A 63 -5.38 -0.69 -10.41
CA LYS A 63 -6.71 -1.07 -10.92
C LYS A 63 -6.83 -2.54 -11.30
N GLY A 64 -5.73 -3.21 -11.63
CA GLY A 64 -5.73 -4.65 -11.94
C GLY A 64 -5.94 -5.56 -10.73
N PHE A 65 -5.88 -5.01 -9.51
CA PHE A 65 -5.91 -5.76 -8.25
C PHE A 65 -7.13 -5.41 -7.36
N MET A 66 -7.99 -4.49 -7.81
CA MET A 66 -9.24 -4.07 -7.15
C MET A 66 -10.46 -4.58 -7.90
#